data_AF-A0AAD5X0G7-F1
#
_entry.id   AF-A0AAD5X0G7-F1
#
_cell.length_a   1.000
_cell.length_b   1.000
_cell.length_c   1.000
_cell.angle_alpha   90.00
_cell.angle_beta   90.00
_cell.angle_gamma   90.00
#
_symmetry.space_group_name_H-M   'P 1'
#
loop_
_entity.id
_entity.type
_entity.pdbx_description
1 polymer ?
#
loop_
_entity_poly.entity_id
_entity_poly.type
_entity_poly.pdbx_seq_one_letter_code
_entity_poly.pdbx_strand_id
1 'polypeptide(L)'
;MVDGPEVEIFKDACKKNGISLIRLGYLSLTGEENPSGPTPSNTRILIFPTGSNDLPYRKIFPGVPQEPWTPGTTTVAVGPKDLIIGAPICYDMNLPELVRDTVSKSFKGAEHMIRIQNYMHHSKEQQIAVA
;
A
#
# COMPACT_ATOMS: atom_id res chain seq x y z
N MET A 1 4.89 -9.75 10.62
CA MET A 1 5.86 -8.98 9.79
C MET A 1 5.56 -9.22 8.31
N VAL A 2 6.27 -8.57 7.37
CA VAL A 2 6.10 -8.82 5.92
C VAL A 2 6.33 -10.29 5.56
N ASP A 3 7.09 -11.01 6.38
CA ASP A 3 7.29 -12.47 6.30
C ASP A 3 6.67 -13.21 7.51
N GLY A 4 5.62 -12.65 8.09
CA GLY A 4 4.88 -13.25 9.19
C GLY A 4 3.98 -14.40 8.74
N PRO A 5 3.51 -15.24 9.68
CA PRO A 5 2.60 -16.36 9.37
C PRO A 5 1.31 -15.89 8.69
N GLU A 6 0.86 -14.66 8.94
CA GLU A 6 -0.31 -14.07 8.28
C GLU A 6 -0.09 -13.89 6.78
N VAL A 7 1.13 -13.53 6.37
CA VAL A 7 1.47 -13.35 4.94
C VAL A 7 1.59 -14.69 4.24
N GLU A 8 2.09 -15.73 4.91
CA GLU A 8 2.17 -17.08 4.36
C GLU A 8 0.80 -17.64 3.99
N ILE A 9 -0.24 -17.39 4.81
CA ILE A 9 -1.63 -17.76 4.48
C ILE A 9 -2.07 -17.14 3.16
N PHE A 10 -1.74 -15.86 2.93
CA PHE A 10 -2.08 -15.18 1.68
C PHE A 10 -1.24 -15.67 0.50
N LYS A 11 0.05 -15.97 0.69
CA LYS A 11 0.91 -16.57 -0.34
C LYS A 11 0.36 -17.91 -0.80
N ASP A 12 -0.08 -18.76 0.12
CA ASP A 12 -0.68 -20.05 -0.20
C ASP A 12 -2.01 -19.90 -0.94
N ALA A 13 -2.83 -18.93 -0.55
CA ALA A 13 -4.05 -18.60 -1.28
C ALA A 13 -3.76 -18.10 -2.71
N CYS A 14 -2.75 -17.25 -2.90
CA CYS A 14 -2.33 -16.76 -4.22
C CYS A 14 -1.82 -17.89 -5.11
N LYS A 15 -0.97 -18.78 -4.57
CA LYS A 15 -0.48 -19.99 -5.23
C LYS A 15 -1.61 -20.90 -5.67
N LYS A 16 -2.52 -21.25 -4.75
CA LYS A 16 -3.63 -22.16 -5.00
C LYS A 16 -4.56 -21.68 -6.12
N ASN A 17 -4.77 -20.37 -6.22
CA ASN A 17 -5.71 -19.78 -7.18
C ASN A 17 -5.03 -19.22 -8.44
N GLY A 18 -3.70 -19.17 -8.49
CA GLY A 18 -2.96 -18.60 -9.62
C GLY A 18 -3.17 -17.09 -9.79
N ILE A 19 -3.40 -16.34 -8.70
CA ILE A 19 -3.72 -14.91 -8.73
C ILE A 19 -2.68 -14.06 -7.98
N SER A 20 -2.55 -12.80 -8.38
CA SER A 20 -1.83 -11.77 -7.61
C SER A 20 -2.78 -11.10 -6.64
N LEU A 21 -2.28 -10.79 -5.44
CA LEU A 21 -3.03 -10.10 -4.40
C LEU A 21 -2.27 -8.86 -3.94
N ILE A 22 -2.95 -7.72 -3.94
CA ILE A 22 -2.49 -6.51 -3.24
C ILE A 22 -3.28 -6.43 -1.94
N ARG A 23 -2.58 -6.57 -0.82
CA ARG A 23 -3.22 -6.62 0.50
C ARG A 23 -2.89 -5.39 1.34
N LEU A 24 -3.90 -4.93 2.08
CA LEU A 24 -3.72 -3.99 3.20
C LEU A 24 -3.82 -4.73 4.51
N GLY A 25 -2.96 -4.43 5.46
CA GLY A 25 -3.20 -4.82 6.84
C GLY A 25 -4.48 -4.15 7.37
N TYR A 26 -5.58 -4.89 7.41
CA TYR A 26 -6.64 -4.70 8.42
C TYR A 26 -6.88 -6.00 9.23
N LEU A 27 -5.86 -6.86 9.23
CA LEU A 27 -5.50 -7.74 10.33
C LEU A 27 -3.98 -7.58 10.43
N SER A 28 -3.53 -6.72 11.36
CA SER A 28 -2.16 -6.29 11.69
C SER A 28 -1.02 -6.71 10.72
N LEU A 29 -0.55 -5.81 9.85
CA LEU A 29 0.68 -5.05 10.13
C LEU A 29 0.46 -3.53 10.19
N THR A 30 -0.56 -3.10 10.91
CA THR A 30 -0.58 -1.76 11.51
C THR A 30 0.35 -1.81 12.72
N GLY A 31 1.65 -1.89 12.44
CA GLY A 31 2.50 -2.73 13.27
C GLY A 31 3.73 -3.33 12.59
N GLU A 32 4.09 -2.97 11.35
CA GLU A 32 5.40 -3.39 10.85
C GLU A 32 6.46 -2.77 11.77
N GLU A 33 7.14 -3.63 12.55
CA GLU A 33 8.24 -3.20 13.40
C GLU A 33 9.18 -2.37 12.54
N ASN A 34 9.29 -1.11 12.94
CA ASN A 34 10.17 -0.19 12.29
C ASN A 34 11.36 0.04 13.23
N PRO A 35 12.47 -0.71 13.09
CA PRO A 35 13.62 -0.54 13.97
C PRO A 35 14.24 0.86 13.89
N SER A 36 13.93 1.65 12.86
CA SER A 36 14.41 3.03 12.70
C SER A 36 13.38 4.12 13.06
N GLY A 37 12.15 3.76 13.44
CA GLY A 37 11.09 4.70 13.77
C GLY A 37 10.54 4.51 15.20
N PRO A 38 9.90 5.54 15.79
CA PRO A 38 9.34 5.44 17.13
C PRO A 38 8.07 4.57 17.17
N THR A 39 7.42 4.38 16.02
CA THR A 39 6.16 3.64 15.89
C THR A 39 6.16 2.77 14.63
N PRO A 40 5.28 1.78 14.54
CA PRO A 40 5.23 0.91 13.37
C PRO A 40 4.80 1.64 12.08
N SER A 41 5.10 1.02 10.94
CA SER A 41 4.63 1.52 9.64
C SER A 41 3.24 0.95 9.29
N ASN A 42 2.48 1.70 8.47
CA ASN A 42 1.28 1.19 7.81
C ASN A 42 1.67 0.71 6.41
N THR A 43 1.59 -0.60 6.21
CA THR A 43 2.28 -1.27 5.12
C THR A 43 1.34 -2.05 4.21
N ARG A 44 1.62 -2.03 2.92
CA ARG A 44 1.03 -2.83 1.85
C ARG A 44 2.07 -3.72 1.23
N ILE A 45 1.65 -4.91 0.85
CA ILE A 45 2.48 -5.88 0.16
C ILE A 45 1.78 -6.35 -1.11
N LEU A 46 2.57 -6.59 -2.15
CA LEU A 46 2.14 -7.28 -3.35
C LEU A 46 2.59 -8.73 -3.25
N ILE A 47 1.65 -9.66 -3.39
CA ILE A 47 1.90 -11.11 -3.36
C ILE A 47 1.60 -11.67 -4.75
N PHE A 48 2.52 -12.47 -5.26
CA PHE A 48 2.45 -13.08 -6.58
C PHE A 48 1.88 -14.50 -6.54
N PRO A 49 1.39 -15.04 -7.67
CA PRO A 49 0.95 -16.43 -7.79
C PRO A 49 2.05 -17.45 -7.49
N THR A 50 3.32 -17.06 -7.61
CA THR A 50 4.49 -17.87 -7.22
C THR A 50 4.62 -18.02 -5.70
N GLY A 51 3.92 -17.19 -4.94
CA GLY A 51 4.07 -16.99 -3.50
C GLY A 51 5.32 -16.21 -3.09
N SER A 52 6.00 -15.56 -4.05
CA SER A 52 6.88 -14.45 -3.72
C SER A 52 6.05 -13.21 -3.37
N ASN A 53 6.64 -12.30 -2.59
CA ASN A 53 6.13 -10.96 -2.37
C ASN A 53 7.19 -9.95 -2.85
N ASP A 54 6.77 -8.73 -3.18
CA ASP A 54 7.68 -7.61 -3.46
C ASP A 54 7.45 -6.47 -2.47
N LEU A 55 8.44 -5.57 -2.44
CA LEU A 55 8.71 -4.50 -1.50
C LEU A 55 7.45 -3.83 -0.91
N PRO A 56 7.46 -3.61 0.42
CA PRO A 56 6.33 -3.01 1.11
C PRO A 56 6.13 -1.54 0.72
N TYR A 57 4.96 -1.18 0.21
CA TYR A 57 4.51 0.22 0.19
C TYR A 57 4.19 0.63 1.62
N ARG A 58 4.84 1.68 2.14
CA ARG A 58 4.55 2.24 3.46
C ARG A 58 3.86 3.58 3.29
N LYS A 59 2.76 3.79 4.03
CA LYS A 59 1.95 5.02 3.99
C LYS A 59 2.84 6.25 4.17
N ILE A 60 2.82 7.17 3.21
CA ILE A 60 3.71 8.35 3.23
C ILE A 60 3.11 9.46 4.07
N PHE A 61 1.78 9.65 3.99
CA PHE A 61 1.06 10.64 4.76
C PHE A 61 0.06 9.96 5.70
N PRO A 62 0.49 9.54 6.91
CA PRO A 62 -0.41 9.10 7.96
C PRO A 62 -1.53 10.12 8.21
N GLY A 63 -2.73 9.63 8.51
CA GLY A 63 -3.91 10.45 8.79
C GLY A 63 -3.83 11.09 10.18
N VAL A 64 -2.89 12.00 10.37
CA VAL A 64 -2.70 12.73 11.64
C VAL A 64 -3.89 13.66 11.92
N PRO A 65 -4.26 13.86 13.20
CA PRO A 65 -3.62 13.33 14.42
C PRO A 65 -4.04 11.89 14.79
N GLN A 66 -4.92 11.26 14.02
CA GLN A 66 -5.55 9.99 14.41
C GLN A 66 -4.63 8.77 14.27
N GLU A 67 -3.75 8.79 13.27
CA GLU A 67 -2.84 7.69 12.97
C GLU A 67 -1.42 7.97 13.48
N PRO A 68 -0.84 7.07 14.31
CA PRO A 68 0.50 7.25 14.86
C PRO A 68 1.60 6.59 14.01
N TRP A 69 1.35 6.27 12.73
CA TRP A 69 2.28 5.46 11.92
C TRP A 69 3.53 6.23 11.50
N THR A 70 4.67 5.54 11.43
CA THR A 70 5.88 6.13 10.84
C THR A 70 5.69 6.30 9.31
N PRO A 71 5.98 7.50 8.75
CA PRO A 71 5.93 7.76 7.31
C PRO A 71 6.86 6.87 6.48
N GLY A 72 6.38 6.42 5.32
CA GLY A 72 7.17 5.76 4.28
C GLY A 72 7.77 6.71 3.23
N THR A 73 8.43 6.14 2.22
CA THR A 73 9.13 6.89 1.15
C THR A 73 8.86 6.38 -0.27
N THR A 74 8.47 5.12 -0.45
CA THR A 74 8.25 4.49 -1.75
C THR A 74 6.77 4.49 -2.12
N THR A 75 6.44 4.73 -3.40
CA THR A 75 5.04 4.75 -3.86
C THR A 75 4.65 3.73 -4.93
N VAL A 76 5.61 3.04 -5.54
CA VAL A 76 5.37 2.10 -6.64
C VAL A 76 6.03 0.74 -6.40
N ALA A 77 5.47 -0.29 -7.03
CA ALA A 77 6.04 -1.64 -7.14
C ALA A 77 5.86 -2.16 -8.57
N VAL A 78 6.69 -3.14 -8.96
CA VAL A 78 6.54 -3.81 -10.26
C VAL A 78 5.53 -4.95 -10.10
N GLY A 79 4.43 -4.83 -10.82
CA GLY A 79 3.31 -5.76 -10.83
C GLY A 79 3.44 -6.88 -11.87
N PRO A 80 2.38 -7.69 -12.02
CA PRO A 80 2.33 -8.72 -13.05
C PRO A 80 2.48 -8.12 -14.45
N LYS A 81 3.23 -8.81 -15.33
CA LYS A 81 3.51 -8.37 -16.71
C LYS A 81 4.21 -7.01 -16.77
N ASP A 82 5.12 -6.75 -15.82
CA ASP A 82 5.92 -5.52 -15.72
C ASP A 82 5.10 -4.23 -15.53
N LEU A 83 3.82 -4.35 -15.18
CA LEU A 83 2.94 -3.21 -14.90
C LEU A 83 3.46 -2.44 -13.71
N ILE A 84 3.77 -1.16 -13.87
CA ILE A 84 4.16 -0.32 -12.73
C ILE A 84 2.90 0.07 -11.96
N ILE A 85 2.77 -0.42 -10.72
CA ILE A 85 1.60 -0.19 -9.87
C ILE A 85 1.95 0.81 -8.78
N GLY A 86 1.17 1.89 -8.69
CA GLY A 86 1.17 2.78 -7.53
C GLY A 86 0.17 2.31 -6.48
N ALA A 87 0.57 2.29 -5.21
CA ALA A 87 -0.22 1.68 -4.14
C ALA A 87 -0.56 2.65 -2.98
N PRO A 88 -1.04 3.88 -3.23
CA PRO A 88 -1.27 4.88 -2.18
C PRO A 88 -2.28 4.41 -1.12
N ILE A 89 -2.03 4.66 0.17
CA ILE A 89 -2.91 4.27 1.28
C ILE A 89 -3.77 5.45 1.74
N CYS A 90 -5.10 5.29 1.66
CA CYS A 90 -6.05 6.19 2.33
C CYS A 90 -5.78 7.68 2.01
N TYR A 91 -5.27 8.44 2.99
CA TYR A 91 -4.98 9.87 2.94
C TYR A 91 -3.91 10.28 1.91
N ASP A 92 -3.05 9.35 1.49
CA ASP A 92 -2.02 9.59 0.48
C ASP A 92 -2.56 10.24 -0.81
N MET A 93 -3.74 9.82 -1.27
CA MET A 93 -4.35 10.37 -2.49
C MET A 93 -5.03 11.73 -2.33
N ASN A 94 -5.16 12.24 -1.11
CA ASN A 94 -5.64 13.59 -0.91
C ASN A 94 -4.57 14.63 -1.27
N LEU A 95 -3.30 14.21 -1.43
CA LEU A 95 -2.22 15.09 -1.81
C LEU A 95 -1.90 14.92 -3.31
N PRO A 96 -2.29 15.87 -4.17
CA PRO A 96 -2.10 15.76 -5.61
C PRO A 96 -0.62 15.66 -6.02
N GLU A 97 0.30 16.17 -5.19
CA GLU A 97 1.75 16.06 -5.40
C GLU A 97 2.22 14.61 -5.36
N LEU A 98 1.68 13.81 -4.43
CA LEU A 98 2.00 12.39 -4.34
C LEU A 98 1.47 11.63 -5.55
N VAL A 99 0.25 11.96 -5.98
CA VAL A 99 -0.35 11.37 -7.18
C VAL A 99 0.50 11.72 -8.41
N ARG A 100 0.94 12.98 -8.53
CA ARG A 100 1.79 13.45 -9.61
C ARG A 100 3.14 12.73 -9.63
N ASP A 101 3.83 12.62 -8.49
CA ASP A 101 5.09 11.89 -8.35
C ASP A 101 4.94 10.40 -8.72
N THR A 102 3.82 9.80 -8.35
CA THR A 102 3.59 8.36 -8.56
C THR A 102 3.28 8.05 -10.03
N VAL A 103 2.41 8.82 -10.69
CA VAL A 103 1.90 8.52 -12.04
C VAL A 103 2.78 9.11 -13.14
N SER A 104 3.44 10.25 -12.91
CA SER A 104 4.17 10.92 -13.97
C SER A 104 5.33 10.06 -14.47
N LYS A 105 5.41 9.91 -15.80
CA LYS A 105 6.48 9.17 -16.49
C LYS A 105 7.87 9.77 -16.27
N SER A 106 7.95 11.05 -15.92
CA SER A 106 9.20 11.72 -15.55
C SER A 106 9.66 11.38 -14.13
N PHE A 107 8.85 10.66 -13.36
CA PHE A 107 9.13 10.22 -12.00
C PHE A 107 9.04 8.70 -11.94
N LYS A 108 8.03 8.16 -11.24
CA LYS A 108 7.90 6.72 -10.99
C LYS A 108 7.09 5.97 -12.05
N GLY A 109 6.32 6.67 -12.88
CA GLY A 109 5.69 6.10 -14.07
C GLY A 109 4.61 5.04 -13.81
N ALA A 110 3.90 5.10 -12.68
CA ALA A 110 2.82 4.15 -12.41
C ALA A 110 1.74 4.22 -13.49
N GLU A 111 1.43 3.07 -14.06
CA GLU A 111 0.42 2.89 -15.10
C GLU A 111 -0.95 2.56 -14.50
N HIS A 112 -0.96 2.01 -13.29
CA HIS A 112 -2.18 1.71 -12.55
C HIS A 112 -2.06 2.10 -11.08
N MET A 113 -3.07 2.79 -10.56
CA MET A 113 -3.14 3.23 -9.17
C MET A 113 -4.19 2.43 -8.42
N ILE A 114 -3.78 1.76 -7.35
CA ILE A 114 -4.68 0.98 -6.50
C ILE A 114 -4.81 1.71 -5.18
N ARG A 115 -5.95 2.39 -4.99
CA ARG A 115 -6.31 3.04 -3.74
C ARG A 115 -7.17 2.11 -2.90
N ILE A 116 -6.67 1.79 -1.72
CA ILE A 116 -7.43 1.09 -0.69
C ILE A 116 -7.34 1.91 0.57
N GLN A 117 -8.50 2.09 1.19
CA GLN A 117 -8.72 3.11 2.18
C GLN A 117 -9.75 2.62 3.19
N ASN A 118 -9.63 3.13 4.41
CA ASN A 118 -10.66 3.01 5.43
C ASN A 118 -10.96 4.42 5.96
N TYR A 119 -11.73 5.17 5.18
CA TYR A 119 -12.15 6.53 5.55
C TYR A 119 -13.42 6.47 6.41
N MET A 120 -13.43 7.28 7.47
CA MET A 120 -14.64 7.50 8.26
C MET A 120 -15.69 8.26 7.43
N HIS A 121 -16.97 8.06 7.74
CA HIS A 121 -18.11 8.49 6.93
C HIS A 121 -18.18 9.99 6.60
N HIS A 122 -17.47 10.85 7.33
CA HIS A 122 -17.53 12.30 7.22
C HIS A 122 -17.04 12.88 5.87
N SER A 123 -16.26 12.13 5.08
CA SER A 123 -15.61 12.65 3.86
C SER A 123 -15.98 11.91 2.58
N LYS A 124 -17.12 11.19 2.58
CA LYS A 124 -17.52 10.30 1.48
C LYS A 124 -17.47 10.97 0.10
N GLU A 125 -18.07 12.15 -0.05
CA GLU A 125 -18.16 12.84 -1.33
C GLU A 125 -16.79 13.33 -1.82
N GLN A 126 -15.97 13.86 -0.92
CA GLN A 126 -14.61 14.29 -1.22
C GLN A 126 -13.75 13.11 -1.65
N GLN A 127 -13.91 11.94 -1.01
CA GLN A 127 -13.15 10.75 -1.37
C GLN A 127 -13.57 10.16 -2.72
N ILE A 128 -14.84 10.32 -3.13
CA ILE A 128 -15.29 9.96 -4.49
C ILE A 128 -14.70 10.94 -5.51
N ALA A 129 -14.67 12.24 -5.19
CA ALA A 129 -14.16 13.27 -6.11
C ALA A 129 -12.65 13.16 -6.38
N VAL A 130 -11.87 12.63 -5.43
CA VAL A 130 -10.42 12.44 -5.56
C VAL A 130 -10.01 10.99 -5.88
N ALA A 131 -10.98 10.11 -6.16
CA ALA A 131 -10.73 8.71 -6.51
C ALA A 131 -10.25 8.55 -7.96
#